data_AF-A0A7C6MAM5-F1
#
_entry.id   AF-A0A7C6MAM5-F1
#
_cell.length_a   1.000
_cell.length_b   1.000
_cell.length_c   1.000
_cell.angle_alpha   90.00
_cell.angle_beta   90.00
_cell.angle_gamma   90.00
#
_symmetry.space_group_name_H-M   'P 1'
#
loop_
_entity.id
_entity.type
_entity.pdbx_description
1 polymer ?
#
loop_
_entity_poly.entity_id
_entity_poly.type
_entity_poly.pdbx_seq_one_letter_code
_entity_poly.pdbx_strand_id
1 'polypeptide(L)'
;MKKCARKKDYDRRIISIVKSHLLIFGTDLLDLNLGPLPFYQELLNFNKTSPRNIVERVLSIVRANETMLKEGLLVRKKEEMGEFSKLENYLLSLLDIRNKEQARTNIVPKTLGLSFIRKNLGFPLFGYHRPESIPNIQGLLVCYQSMAGDGIGRIELLIMDKSTQIQYKNLGIILSSNSQSLHCVLAKQAELSYPGTLIPKTAFTAKNTSHYTLSKRVAVLAASKKKFKLKNKIFDPLYYQYSYLFIADNSLRFKLTRFLLDLFLGSLELHTWEAEPLVAKIIQRVL
;
A
#
# COMPACT_ATOMS: atom_id res chain seq x y z
N MET A 1 17.86 -5.92 -23.17
CA MET A 1 18.49 -7.17 -22.65
C MET A 1 18.46 -7.35 -21.11
N LYS A 2 18.32 -6.32 -20.27
CA LYS A 2 18.39 -6.45 -18.78
C LYS A 2 17.23 -7.18 -18.07
N LYS A 3 16.05 -7.37 -18.70
CA LYS A 3 14.89 -8.05 -18.06
C LYS A 3 15.04 -9.57 -17.96
N CYS A 4 15.77 -10.20 -18.89
CA CYS A 4 15.91 -11.65 -18.96
C CYS A 4 16.87 -12.19 -17.89
N ALA A 5 17.93 -11.43 -17.56
CA ALA A 5 18.89 -11.79 -16.51
C ALA A 5 18.27 -11.79 -15.10
N ARG A 6 17.47 -10.78 -14.77
CA ARG A 6 16.83 -10.67 -13.44
C ARG A 6 15.81 -11.78 -13.16
N LYS A 7 15.10 -12.27 -14.18
CA LYS A 7 14.17 -13.40 -14.03
C LYS A 7 14.94 -14.71 -13.76
N LYS A 8 16.03 -14.94 -14.50
CA LYS A 8 16.89 -16.12 -14.29
C LYS A 8 17.51 -16.17 -12.89
N ASP A 9 17.90 -15.02 -12.33
CA ASP A 9 18.46 -14.95 -10.98
C ASP A 9 17.40 -15.20 -9.89
N TYR A 10 16.17 -14.72 -10.09
CA TYR A 10 15.04 -14.99 -9.19
C TYR A 10 14.67 -16.48 -9.18
N ASP A 11 14.51 -17.09 -10.37
CA ASP A 11 14.16 -18.51 -10.51
C ASP A 11 15.25 -19.39 -9.87
N ARG A 12 16.54 -19.07 -10.09
CA ARG A 12 17.68 -19.79 -9.48
C ARG A 12 17.67 -19.75 -7.94
N ARG A 13 17.32 -18.61 -7.35
CA ARG A 13 17.30 -18.45 -5.88
C ARG A 13 16.17 -19.24 -5.24
N ILE A 14 14.97 -19.22 -5.82
CA ILE A 14 13.85 -20.05 -5.31
C ILE A 14 14.15 -21.54 -5.49
N ILE A 15 14.72 -21.94 -6.63
CA ILE A 15 15.18 -23.32 -6.86
C ILE A 15 16.18 -23.74 -5.78
N SER A 16 17.13 -22.87 -5.43
CA SER A 16 18.11 -23.17 -4.39
C SER A 16 17.43 -23.38 -3.03
N ILE A 17 16.45 -22.55 -2.67
CA ILE A 17 15.72 -22.67 -1.39
C ILE A 17 14.94 -23.99 -1.31
N VAL A 18 14.23 -24.33 -2.38
CA VAL A 18 13.46 -25.59 -2.48
C VAL A 18 14.39 -26.80 -2.44
N LYS A 19 15.53 -26.77 -3.15
CA LYS A 19 16.52 -27.86 -3.12
C LYS A 19 17.19 -28.00 -1.75
N SER A 20 17.52 -26.91 -1.07
CA SER A 20 18.05 -26.97 0.29
C SER A 20 17.01 -27.55 1.27
N HIS A 21 15.73 -27.18 1.13
CA HIS A 21 14.66 -27.76 1.94
C HIS A 21 14.48 -29.26 1.67
N LEU A 22 14.52 -29.68 0.41
CA LEU A 22 14.52 -31.11 0.04
C LEU A 22 15.72 -31.87 0.60
N LEU A 23 16.91 -31.25 0.67
CA LEU A 23 18.08 -31.91 1.26
C LEU A 23 17.97 -32.02 2.78
N ILE A 24 17.34 -31.04 3.43
CA ILE A 24 17.17 -31.01 4.88
C ILE A 24 16.06 -31.96 5.35
N PHE A 25 14.98 -32.10 4.58
CA PHE A 25 13.73 -32.78 4.98
C PHE A 25 13.26 -33.90 4.05
N GLY A 26 13.88 -34.06 2.88
CA GLY A 26 13.48 -35.01 1.84
C GLY A 26 14.37 -36.26 1.76
N THR A 27 15.19 -36.51 2.78
CA THR A 27 15.86 -37.80 2.96
C THR A 27 15.11 -38.58 4.04
N ASP A 28 15.11 -39.91 3.94
CA ASP A 28 14.51 -40.87 4.89
C ASP A 28 15.04 -40.75 6.34
N LEU A 29 15.87 -39.74 6.63
CA LEU A 29 16.53 -39.47 7.90
C LEU A 29 15.59 -39.00 9.02
N LEU A 30 14.32 -38.71 8.74
CA LEU A 30 13.40 -38.15 9.74
C LEU A 30 12.14 -38.99 10.00
N ASP A 31 11.93 -40.13 9.33
CA ASP A 31 10.68 -40.94 9.38
C ASP A 31 9.36 -40.15 9.17
N LEU A 32 9.47 -38.85 8.84
CA LEU A 32 8.38 -37.93 8.63
C LEU A 32 8.13 -37.85 7.13
N ASN A 33 7.16 -38.64 6.67
CA ASN A 33 6.73 -38.70 5.29
C ASN A 33 5.98 -37.39 4.92
N LEU A 34 6.71 -36.29 4.75
CA LEU A 34 6.18 -34.93 4.53
C LEU A 34 5.67 -34.67 3.10
N GLY A 35 5.01 -35.68 2.52
CA GLY A 35 4.39 -35.65 1.20
C GLY A 35 5.31 -36.15 0.08
N PRO A 36 4.72 -36.67 -1.02
CA PRO A 36 5.46 -37.35 -2.06
C PRO A 36 6.38 -36.35 -2.80
N LEU A 37 7.63 -36.76 -3.08
CA LEU A 37 8.62 -36.12 -3.96
C LEU A 37 8.03 -35.30 -5.14
N PRO A 38 6.95 -35.77 -5.83
CA PRO A 38 6.17 -35.00 -6.80
C PRO A 38 5.79 -33.57 -6.40
N PHE A 39 5.38 -33.32 -5.15
CA PHE A 39 4.92 -32.00 -4.69
C PHE A 39 6.02 -30.94 -4.76
N TYR A 40 7.24 -31.30 -4.37
CA TYR A 40 8.39 -30.42 -4.47
C TYR A 40 8.91 -30.28 -5.91
N GLN A 41 8.79 -31.33 -6.73
CA GLN A 41 9.12 -31.26 -8.15
C GLN A 41 8.20 -30.31 -8.92
N GLU A 42 6.91 -30.21 -8.55
CA GLU A 42 6.00 -29.22 -9.10
C GLU A 42 6.40 -27.78 -8.75
N LEU A 43 6.95 -27.54 -7.56
CA LEU A 43 7.45 -26.22 -7.14
C LEU A 43 8.70 -25.77 -7.90
N LEU A 44 9.41 -26.70 -8.54
CA LEU A 44 10.56 -26.41 -9.40
C LEU A 44 10.14 -26.09 -10.85
N ASN A 45 8.85 -26.21 -11.19
CA ASN A 45 8.34 -25.98 -12.55
C ASN A 45 7.72 -24.59 -12.73
N PHE A 46 8.57 -23.58 -12.88
CA PHE A 46 8.21 -22.16 -13.09
C PHE A 46 7.47 -21.86 -14.40
N ASN A 47 7.36 -22.84 -15.31
CA ASN A 47 6.69 -22.68 -16.60
C ASN A 47 5.18 -22.95 -16.51
N LYS A 48 4.72 -23.74 -15.53
CA LYS A 48 3.31 -24.15 -15.41
C LYS A 48 2.51 -23.36 -14.36
N THR A 49 3.19 -22.72 -13.41
CA THR A 49 2.56 -22.09 -12.24
C THR A 49 3.03 -20.66 -12.08
N SER A 50 2.16 -19.76 -11.61
CA SER A 50 2.52 -18.35 -11.42
C SER A 50 3.65 -18.21 -10.37
N PRO A 51 4.65 -17.32 -10.59
CA PRO A 51 5.76 -17.13 -9.65
C PRO A 51 5.32 -16.80 -8.22
N ARG A 52 4.21 -16.05 -8.09
CA ARG A 52 3.61 -15.71 -6.80
C ARG A 52 3.10 -16.95 -6.06
N ASN A 53 2.35 -17.82 -6.75
CA ASN A 53 1.82 -19.05 -6.15
C ASN A 53 2.96 -19.99 -5.72
N ILE A 54 4.06 -20.02 -6.48
CA ILE A 54 5.27 -20.78 -6.10
C ILE A 54 5.85 -20.21 -4.80
N VAL A 55 6.04 -18.90 -4.69
CA VAL A 55 6.57 -18.28 -3.46
C VAL A 55 5.64 -18.47 -2.26
N GLU A 56 4.32 -18.33 -2.44
CA GLU A 56 3.34 -18.54 -1.37
C GLU A 56 3.35 -19.99 -0.85
N ARG A 57 3.51 -20.97 -1.75
CA ARG A 57 3.66 -22.39 -1.38
C ARG A 57 4.99 -22.66 -0.69
N VAL A 58 6.10 -22.10 -1.19
CA VAL A 58 7.42 -22.24 -0.55
C VAL A 58 7.41 -21.61 0.85
N LEU A 59 6.78 -20.45 1.01
CA LEU A 59 6.59 -19.81 2.32
C LEU A 59 5.80 -20.68 3.29
N SER A 60 4.73 -21.34 2.81
CA SER A 60 3.95 -22.28 3.62
C SER A 60 4.79 -23.44 4.15
N ILE A 61 5.70 -23.97 3.34
CA ILE A 61 6.59 -25.08 3.72
C ILE A 61 7.61 -24.60 4.75
N VAL A 62 8.24 -23.44 4.53
CA VAL A 62 9.21 -22.84 5.46
C VAL A 62 8.58 -22.63 6.84
N ARG A 63 7.34 -22.13 6.90
CA ARG A 63 6.60 -21.92 8.15
C ARG A 63 6.22 -23.22 8.84
N ALA A 64 5.80 -24.24 8.09
CA ALA A 64 5.51 -25.55 8.65
C ALA A 64 6.75 -26.14 9.33
N ASN A 65 7.91 -26.05 8.69
CA ASN A 65 9.17 -26.55 9.23
C ASN A 65 9.68 -25.74 10.43
N GLU A 66 9.55 -24.41 10.39
CA GLU A 66 9.85 -23.55 11.54
C GLU A 66 8.98 -23.93 12.76
N THR A 67 7.70 -24.22 12.52
CA THR A 67 6.76 -24.66 13.57
C THR A 67 7.20 -26.01 14.13
N MET A 68 7.53 -26.99 13.29
CA MET A 68 8.00 -28.30 13.74
C MET A 68 9.31 -28.22 14.54
N LEU A 69 10.21 -27.29 14.19
CA LEU A 69 11.43 -27.02 14.98
C LEU A 69 11.12 -26.39 16.35
N LYS A 70 10.19 -25.43 16.41
CA LYS A 70 9.76 -24.79 17.67
C LYS A 70 9.11 -25.78 18.63
N GLU A 71 8.33 -26.70 18.09
CA GLU A 71 7.67 -27.79 18.84
C GLU A 71 8.64 -28.93 19.22
N GLY A 72 9.93 -28.83 18.88
CA GLY A 72 10.94 -29.81 19.25
C GLY A 72 10.84 -31.15 18.50
N LEU A 73 10.01 -31.22 17.46
CA LEU A 73 9.82 -32.41 16.61
C LEU A 73 11.03 -32.67 15.70
N LEU A 74 11.95 -31.71 15.60
CA LEU A 74 13.16 -31.77 14.80
C LEU A 74 14.37 -31.44 15.69
N VAL A 75 15.31 -32.39 15.82
CA VAL A 75 16.48 -32.27 16.71
C VAL A 75 17.58 -31.46 16.02
N ARG A 76 17.64 -30.14 16.22
CA ARG A 76 18.74 -29.29 15.72
C ARG A 76 19.09 -28.09 16.63
N LYS A 77 20.29 -27.54 16.39
CA LYS A 77 20.92 -26.48 17.19
C LYS A 77 20.12 -25.16 17.11
N LYS A 78 19.95 -24.48 18.25
CA LYS A 78 19.21 -23.19 18.40
C LYS A 78 19.62 -22.10 17.40
N GLU A 79 20.85 -22.15 16.89
CA GLU A 79 21.42 -21.18 15.94
C GLU A 79 20.70 -21.19 14.58
N GLU A 80 20.04 -22.29 14.20
CA GLU A 80 19.36 -22.42 12.90
C GLU A 80 17.99 -21.71 12.86
N MET A 81 17.35 -21.43 14.00
CA MET A 81 16.04 -20.75 14.02
C MET A 81 16.09 -19.32 13.46
N GLY A 82 17.21 -18.61 13.66
CA GLY A 82 17.40 -17.27 13.09
C GLY A 82 17.47 -17.25 11.57
N GLU A 83 17.88 -18.37 10.94
CA GLU A 83 17.97 -18.51 9.49
C GLU A 83 16.59 -18.72 8.85
N PHE A 84 15.66 -19.40 9.54
CA PHE A 84 14.27 -19.53 9.07
C PHE A 84 13.54 -18.20 9.03
N SER A 85 13.68 -17.36 10.06
CA SER A 85 13.07 -16.03 10.07
C SER A 85 13.65 -15.11 8.99
N LYS A 86 14.96 -15.19 8.71
CA LYS A 86 15.59 -14.46 7.59
C LYS A 86 15.06 -14.94 6.23
N LEU A 87 14.91 -16.25 6.07
CA LEU A 87 14.40 -16.87 4.85
C LEU A 87 12.92 -16.52 4.62
N GLU A 88 12.11 -16.54 5.68
CA GLU A 88 10.72 -16.12 5.65
C GLU A 88 10.61 -14.65 5.22
N ASN A 89 11.37 -13.76 5.86
CA ASN A 89 11.40 -12.33 5.51
C ASN A 89 11.86 -12.12 4.06
N TYR A 90 12.82 -12.90 3.58
CA TYR A 90 13.24 -12.86 2.18
C TYR A 90 12.10 -13.29 1.25
N LEU A 91 11.44 -14.42 1.51
CA LEU A 91 10.32 -14.91 0.70
C LEU A 91 9.12 -13.95 0.73
N LEU A 92 8.83 -13.35 1.89
CA LEU A 92 7.83 -12.30 2.05
C LEU A 92 8.19 -11.06 1.23
N SER A 93 9.47 -10.66 1.19
CA SER A 93 9.94 -9.55 0.35
C SER A 93 9.77 -9.83 -1.15
N LEU A 94 9.82 -11.10 -1.57
CA LEU A 94 9.56 -11.52 -2.94
C LEU A 94 8.07 -11.54 -3.29
N LEU A 95 7.19 -11.65 -2.29
CA LEU A 95 5.74 -11.49 -2.42
C LEU A 95 5.29 -10.03 -2.41
N ASP A 96 6.19 -9.09 -2.09
CA ASP A 96 5.87 -7.72 -1.74
C ASP A 96 5.59 -6.82 -2.95
N ILE A 97 4.56 -7.21 -3.69
CA ILE A 97 3.58 -6.27 -4.23
C ILE A 97 2.30 -6.49 -3.44
N ARG A 98 2.27 -5.90 -2.24
CA ARG A 98 1.08 -5.61 -1.42
C ARG A 98 0.41 -6.84 -0.80
N ASN A 99 0.70 -7.04 0.49
CA ASN A 99 -0.24 -7.40 1.56
C ASN A 99 0.47 -8.29 2.60
N LYS A 100 0.77 -7.75 3.79
CA LYS A 100 0.61 -8.49 5.07
C LYS A 100 0.84 -7.75 6.39
N GLU A 101 0.99 -6.42 6.42
CA GLU A 101 0.93 -5.67 7.70
C GLU A 101 -0.28 -4.72 7.88
N GLN A 102 -1.20 -4.60 6.92
CA GLN A 102 -2.33 -3.66 7.03
C GLN A 102 -3.68 -4.32 7.32
N ALA A 103 -3.76 -5.24 8.26
CA ALA A 103 -5.03 -5.53 8.93
C ALA A 103 -4.81 -5.36 10.43
N ARG A 104 -4.70 -4.10 10.87
CA ARG A 104 -4.44 -3.78 12.29
C ARG A 104 -5.63 -3.16 13.03
N THR A 105 -6.83 -3.13 12.44
CA THR A 105 -8.06 -2.92 13.21
C THR A 105 -9.18 -3.81 12.69
N ASN A 106 -9.64 -4.77 13.51
CA ASN A 106 -10.92 -5.47 13.24
C ASN A 106 -12.13 -4.54 13.44
N ILE A 107 -11.90 -3.33 13.95
CA ILE A 107 -12.94 -2.40 14.36
C ILE A 107 -12.60 -1.01 13.83
N VAL A 108 -13.40 -0.55 12.87
CA VAL A 108 -13.43 0.85 12.46
C VAL A 108 -14.20 1.64 13.54
N PRO A 109 -13.63 2.70 14.14
CA PRO A 109 -14.33 3.50 15.13
C PRO A 109 -15.63 4.08 14.59
N LYS A 110 -16.72 4.01 15.38
CA LYS A 110 -18.02 4.57 14.98
C LYS A 110 -17.97 6.08 14.74
N THR A 111 -17.10 6.79 15.46
CA THR A 111 -16.91 8.24 15.38
C THR A 111 -16.03 8.68 14.20
N LEU A 112 -15.50 7.74 13.42
CA LEU A 112 -14.62 8.05 12.31
C LEU A 112 -15.35 8.89 11.25
N GLY A 113 -14.74 10.02 10.84
CA GLY A 113 -15.36 10.97 9.90
C GLY A 113 -16.30 12.00 10.55
N LEU A 114 -16.69 11.82 11.82
CA LEU A 114 -17.61 12.73 12.51
C LEU A 114 -17.08 14.17 12.63
N SER A 115 -15.77 14.32 12.87
CA SER A 115 -15.14 15.63 12.97
C SER A 115 -15.21 16.42 11.65
N PHE A 116 -15.18 15.73 10.51
CA PHE A 116 -15.28 16.33 9.18
C PHE A 116 -16.67 16.97 8.96
N ILE A 117 -17.72 16.27 9.40
CA ILE A 117 -19.10 16.73 9.35
C ILE A 117 -19.31 17.89 10.33
N ARG A 118 -18.87 17.74 11.59
CA ARG A 118 -19.00 18.79 12.63
C ARG A 118 -18.32 20.10 12.24
N LYS A 119 -17.19 20.03 11.53
CA LYS A 119 -16.48 21.21 11.02
C LYS A 119 -17.11 21.78 9.73
N ASN A 120 -18.21 21.22 9.24
CA ASN A 120 -18.89 21.59 8.01
C ASN A 120 -17.95 21.63 6.78
N LEU A 121 -17.06 20.64 6.66
CA LEU A 121 -16.09 20.58 5.57
C LEU A 121 -16.66 19.90 4.32
N GLY A 122 -17.60 18.97 4.50
CA GLY A 122 -18.23 18.20 3.42
C GLY A 122 -18.72 16.84 3.92
N PHE A 123 -18.64 15.82 3.06
CA PHE A 123 -19.09 14.46 3.36
C PHE A 123 -17.91 13.47 3.45
N PRO A 124 -17.77 12.69 4.54
CA PRO A 124 -16.94 11.50 4.50
C PRO A 124 -17.63 10.44 3.63
N LEU A 125 -16.89 9.78 2.73
CA LEU A 125 -17.41 8.68 1.91
C LEU A 125 -17.06 7.31 2.49
N PHE A 126 -16.74 7.26 3.78
CA PHE A 126 -16.33 6.05 4.50
C PHE A 126 -16.86 6.07 5.94
N GLY A 127 -16.76 4.92 6.61
CA GLY A 127 -17.19 4.73 7.99
C GLY A 127 -18.70 4.80 8.15
N TYR A 128 -19.14 4.93 9.40
CA TYR A 128 -20.56 4.90 9.79
C TYR A 128 -21.28 6.24 9.57
N HIS A 129 -20.53 7.32 9.35
CA HIS A 129 -21.07 8.66 9.13
C HIS A 129 -21.13 9.06 7.65
N ARG A 130 -20.86 8.12 6.74
CA ARG A 130 -21.02 8.39 5.31
C ARG A 130 -22.52 8.54 4.96
N PRO A 131 -22.85 9.35 3.93
CA PRO A 131 -24.21 9.40 3.39
C PRO A 131 -24.73 8.01 2.97
N GLU A 132 -26.05 7.81 3.07
CA GLU A 132 -26.68 6.55 2.62
C GLU A 132 -26.48 6.32 1.12
N SER A 133 -26.56 7.39 0.34
CA SER A 133 -26.29 7.41 -1.10
C SER A 133 -25.15 8.37 -1.42
N ILE A 134 -24.35 8.04 -2.42
CA ILE A 134 -23.26 8.90 -2.89
C ILE A 134 -23.85 10.25 -3.33
N PRO A 135 -23.40 11.38 -2.75
CA PRO A 135 -23.93 12.68 -3.13
C PRO A 135 -23.68 12.98 -4.62
N ASN A 136 -24.75 13.29 -5.35
CA ASN A 136 -24.68 13.68 -6.76
C ASN A 136 -24.45 15.19 -6.90
N ILE A 137 -23.32 15.66 -6.39
CA ILE A 137 -22.93 17.08 -6.39
C ILE A 137 -21.53 17.23 -6.96
N GLN A 138 -21.28 18.36 -7.63
CA GLN A 138 -19.93 18.71 -8.07
C GLN A 138 -19.06 19.08 -6.87
N GLY A 139 -17.79 18.75 -6.96
CA GLY A 139 -16.90 18.89 -5.83
C GLY A 139 -15.49 18.40 -6.08
N LEU A 140 -14.73 18.34 -4.99
CA LEU A 140 -13.39 17.82 -4.97
C LEU A 140 -13.35 16.59 -4.05
N LEU A 141 -12.95 15.46 -4.61
CA LEU A 141 -12.68 14.25 -3.86
C LEU A 141 -11.24 14.28 -3.36
N VAL A 142 -11.05 14.13 -2.06
CA VAL A 142 -9.75 14.01 -1.40
C VAL A 142 -9.63 12.60 -0.83
N CYS A 143 -8.76 11.80 -1.43
CA CYS A 143 -8.43 10.46 -0.97
C CYS A 143 -7.09 10.48 -0.23
N TYR A 144 -7.11 10.04 1.03
CA TYR A 144 -5.97 10.06 1.92
C TYR A 144 -5.61 8.64 2.37
N GLN A 145 -4.33 8.28 2.23
CA GLN A 145 -3.71 7.12 2.89
C GLN A 145 -2.92 7.62 4.09
N SER A 146 -3.23 7.11 5.28
CA SER A 146 -2.41 7.38 6.46
C SER A 146 -1.10 6.61 6.44
N MET A 147 -0.08 7.23 7.00
CA MET A 147 1.21 6.63 7.30
C MET A 147 1.13 5.44 8.25
N ALA A 148 0.09 5.35 9.07
CA ALA A 148 -0.17 4.16 9.89
C ALA A 148 -0.35 2.89 9.05
N GLY A 149 -0.66 3.06 7.76
CA GLY A 149 -0.70 1.96 6.80
C GLY A 149 0.70 1.42 6.47
N ASP A 150 1.47 2.14 5.65
CA ASP A 150 2.73 1.64 5.06
C ASP A 150 3.91 2.59 5.28
N GLY A 151 3.82 3.47 6.28
CA GLY A 151 4.81 4.52 6.51
C GLY A 151 4.75 5.66 5.49
N ILE A 152 3.86 5.62 4.49
CA ILE A 152 3.81 6.61 3.41
C ILE A 152 2.44 7.31 3.40
N GLY A 153 2.47 8.60 3.69
CA GLY A 153 1.30 9.47 3.56
C GLY A 153 1.03 9.74 2.09
N ARG A 154 -0.20 9.49 1.63
CA ARG A 154 -0.60 9.84 0.26
C ARG A 154 -1.88 10.63 0.28
N ILE A 155 -1.89 11.73 -0.45
CA ILE A 155 -3.09 12.53 -0.68
C ILE A 155 -3.30 12.58 -2.19
N GLU A 156 -4.48 12.21 -2.62
CA GLU A 156 -4.91 12.27 -4.01
C GLU A 156 -6.15 13.15 -4.08
N LEU A 157 -6.05 14.27 -4.80
CA LEU A 157 -7.15 15.20 -5.02
C LEU A 157 -7.65 15.03 -6.44
N LEU A 158 -8.96 14.88 -6.60
CA LEU A 158 -9.61 14.63 -7.88
C LEU A 158 -10.86 15.49 -7.99
N ILE A 159 -10.98 16.21 -9.11
CA ILE A 159 -12.20 16.97 -9.42
C ILE A 159 -13.30 15.97 -9.79
N MET A 160 -14.44 16.05 -9.11
CA MET A 160 -15.61 15.25 -9.47
C MET A 160 -16.30 15.85 -10.69
N ASP A 161 -16.14 15.16 -11.82
CA ASP A 161 -16.83 15.42 -13.07
C ASP A 161 -17.63 14.19 -13.53
N LYS A 162 -18.23 14.27 -14.72
CA LYS A 162 -19.04 13.18 -15.32
C LYS A 162 -18.26 11.89 -15.62
N SER A 163 -16.93 11.94 -15.59
CA SER A 163 -16.05 10.79 -15.83
C SER A 163 -15.68 10.04 -14.55
N THR A 164 -16.06 10.58 -13.39
CA THR A 164 -15.80 9.98 -12.08
C THR A 164 -16.98 9.11 -11.66
N GLN A 165 -16.73 7.83 -11.41
CA GLN A 165 -17.68 6.88 -10.86
C GLN A 165 -17.22 6.45 -9.47
N ILE A 166 -18.13 6.54 -8.51
CA ILE A 166 -17.91 6.13 -7.13
C ILE A 166 -18.95 5.06 -6.83
N GLN A 167 -18.53 4.01 -6.13
CA GLN A 167 -19.42 2.97 -5.62
C GLN A 167 -19.05 2.68 -4.17
N TYR A 168 -20.04 2.57 -3.28
CA TYR A 168 -19.77 2.12 -1.92
C TYR A 168 -19.37 0.65 -1.92
N LYS A 169 -18.34 0.33 -1.14
CA LYS A 169 -17.89 -1.05 -0.90
C LYS A 169 -17.44 -1.17 0.55
N ASN A 170 -17.98 -2.12 1.29
CA ASN A 170 -17.76 -2.25 2.73
C ASN A 170 -18.01 -0.90 3.44
N LEU A 171 -17.08 -0.45 4.28
CA LEU A 171 -17.08 0.87 4.93
C LEU A 171 -16.36 1.94 4.11
N GLY A 172 -15.99 1.69 2.86
CA GLY A 172 -15.26 2.61 1.99
C GLY A 172 -15.89 2.77 0.61
N ILE A 173 -15.06 3.09 -0.38
CA ILE A 173 -15.47 3.26 -1.79
C ILE A 173 -14.56 2.52 -2.76
N ILE A 174 -15.12 2.22 -3.93
CA ILE A 174 -14.39 2.01 -5.18
C ILE A 174 -14.51 3.28 -6.00
N LEU A 175 -13.37 3.77 -6.50
CA LEU A 175 -13.27 4.94 -7.36
C LEU A 175 -12.75 4.52 -8.75
N SER A 176 -13.44 4.97 -9.79
CA SER A 176 -12.90 5.02 -11.15
C SER A 176 -13.05 6.42 -11.71
N SER A 177 -12.03 6.92 -12.40
CA SER A 177 -12.09 8.26 -13.00
C SER A 177 -11.06 8.41 -14.13
N ASN A 178 -11.40 9.25 -15.10
CA ASN A 178 -10.48 9.71 -16.13
C ASN A 178 -10.05 11.18 -15.92
N SER A 179 -10.55 11.82 -14.86
CA SER A 179 -10.21 13.19 -14.52
C SER A 179 -8.74 13.34 -14.16
N GLN A 180 -8.21 14.54 -14.38
CA GLN A 180 -6.91 14.88 -13.85
C GLN A 180 -6.96 14.87 -12.31
N SER A 181 -5.92 14.28 -11.72
CA SER A 181 -5.72 14.20 -10.28
C SER A 181 -4.42 14.87 -9.88
N LEU A 182 -4.38 15.40 -8.67
CA LEU A 182 -3.16 15.89 -8.03
C LEU A 182 -2.75 14.88 -6.94
N HIS A 183 -1.51 14.42 -6.99
CA HIS A 183 -0.95 13.50 -6.03
C HIS A 183 0.10 14.19 -5.18
N CYS A 184 -0.04 14.08 -3.86
CA CYS A 184 0.97 14.42 -2.89
C CYS A 184 1.40 13.16 -2.15
N VAL A 185 2.71 12.91 -2.08
CA VAL A 185 3.30 11.76 -1.39
C VAL A 185 4.29 12.28 -0.36
N LEU A 186 4.18 11.79 0.87
CA LEU A 186 5.06 12.11 1.99
C LEU A 186 5.63 10.82 2.57
N ALA A 187 6.95 10.76 2.64
CA ALA A 187 7.67 9.60 3.18
C ALA A 187 8.93 10.10 3.92
N LYS A 188 9.52 9.24 4.76
CA LYS A 188 10.84 9.53 5.32
C LYS A 188 11.88 9.51 4.20
N GLN A 189 12.92 10.31 4.33
CA GLN A 189 13.96 10.42 3.29
C GLN A 189 14.62 9.05 2.99
N ALA A 190 14.88 8.25 4.02
CA ALA A 190 15.41 6.89 3.88
C ALA A 190 14.46 5.96 3.11
N GLU A 191 13.14 6.11 3.28
CA GLU A 191 12.11 5.29 2.63
C GLU A 191 11.96 5.61 1.16
N LEU A 192 12.41 6.77 0.64
CA LEU A 192 12.39 7.05 -0.80
C LEU A 192 13.59 6.47 -1.56
N SER A 193 14.66 6.14 -0.82
CA SER A 193 15.92 5.60 -1.35
C SER A 193 15.92 4.07 -1.48
N TYR A 194 14.94 3.38 -0.90
CA TYR A 194 14.80 1.93 -1.02
C TYR A 194 14.30 1.53 -2.42
N PRO A 195 14.94 0.56 -3.09
CA PRO A 195 14.46 0.00 -4.35
C PRO A 195 13.25 -0.92 -4.10
N GLY A 196 12.10 -0.34 -3.76
CA GLY A 196 10.89 -1.08 -3.39
C GLY A 196 9.71 -0.18 -3.03
N THR A 197 9.98 1.07 -2.68
CA THR A 197 8.96 2.09 -2.45
C THR A 197 8.21 2.31 -3.76
N LEU A 198 6.94 1.88 -3.81
CA LEU A 198 6.00 2.16 -4.89
C LEU A 198 5.63 3.65 -4.85
N ILE A 199 6.64 4.47 -5.09
CA ILE A 199 6.53 5.79 -5.64
C ILE A 199 5.88 5.59 -7.01
N PRO A 200 4.65 6.08 -7.27
CA PRO A 200 3.99 5.84 -8.54
C PRO A 200 4.84 6.45 -9.66
N LYS A 201 5.64 5.63 -10.38
CA LYS A 201 6.52 6.07 -11.49
C LYS A 201 5.77 6.89 -12.56
N THR A 202 4.45 6.77 -12.61
CA THR A 202 3.55 7.52 -13.49
C THR A 202 3.35 8.97 -13.07
N ALA A 203 3.54 9.30 -11.78
CA ALA A 203 3.57 10.66 -11.25
C ALA A 203 4.96 11.32 -11.39
N PHE A 204 6.03 10.51 -11.46
CA PHE A 204 7.43 10.97 -11.45
C PHE A 204 8.05 11.14 -12.84
N THR A 205 7.30 10.86 -13.92
CA THR A 205 7.72 11.05 -15.31
C THR A 205 7.00 12.22 -15.99
N ALA A 206 6.28 13.03 -15.22
CA ALA A 206 5.64 14.26 -15.69
C ALA A 206 6.57 15.47 -15.48
N LYS A 207 6.67 16.34 -16.50
CA LYS A 207 7.49 17.57 -16.46
C LYS A 207 7.12 18.55 -15.32
N ASN A 208 5.99 18.34 -14.62
CA ASN A 208 5.45 19.23 -13.58
C ASN A 208 5.51 18.64 -12.16
N THR A 209 6.53 17.83 -11.87
CA THR A 209 6.75 17.27 -10.53
C THR A 209 7.52 18.29 -9.67
N SER A 210 7.06 18.54 -8.45
CA SER A 210 7.78 19.37 -7.48
C SER A 210 8.21 18.54 -6.28
N HIS A 211 9.46 18.71 -5.87
CA HIS A 211 10.08 18.03 -4.75
C HIS A 211 10.35 19.04 -3.65
N TYR A 212 9.98 18.69 -2.42
CA TYR A 212 10.18 19.50 -1.23
C TYR A 212 10.95 18.67 -0.21
N THR A 213 12.14 19.13 0.14
CA THR A 213 12.89 18.58 1.27
C THR A 213 12.36 19.23 2.53
N LEU A 214 11.86 18.40 3.44
CA LEU A 214 11.34 18.79 4.74
C LEU A 214 12.32 18.27 5.82
N SER A 215 12.25 18.84 7.01
CA SER A 215 13.13 18.55 8.16
C SER A 215 13.33 17.06 8.44
N LYS A 216 12.26 16.25 8.39
CA LYS A 216 12.28 14.80 8.65
C LYS A 216 11.85 13.94 7.47
N ARG A 217 11.40 14.58 6.37
CA ARG A 217 10.55 13.97 5.35
C ARG A 217 10.83 14.57 3.98
N VAL A 218 10.33 13.94 2.94
CA VAL A 218 10.29 14.54 1.61
C VAL A 218 8.85 14.49 1.13
N ALA A 219 8.37 15.63 0.62
CA ALA A 219 7.08 15.72 -0.03
C ALA A 219 7.28 15.81 -1.55
N VAL A 220 6.51 15.01 -2.29
CA VAL A 220 6.48 15.07 -3.74
C VAL A 220 5.07 15.39 -4.21
N LEU A 221 4.96 16.41 -5.06
CA LEU A 221 3.70 16.89 -5.62
C LEU A 221 3.71 16.73 -7.13
N ALA A 222 2.75 15.98 -7.67
CA ALA A 222 2.67 15.67 -9.09
C ALA A 222 1.22 15.63 -9.56
N ALA A 223 0.94 16.24 -10.71
CA ALA A 223 -0.34 16.06 -11.39
C ALA A 223 -0.29 14.79 -12.26
N SER A 224 -1.37 14.01 -12.26
CA SER A 224 -1.52 12.93 -13.23
C SER A 224 -1.70 13.50 -14.63
N LYS A 225 -1.26 12.75 -15.64
CA LYS A 225 -1.55 13.11 -17.04
C LYS A 225 -3.05 12.97 -17.28
N LYS A 226 -3.69 13.88 -18.04
CA LYS A 226 -5.11 13.81 -18.47
C LYS A 226 -5.58 12.44 -19.01
N LYS A 227 -4.67 11.55 -19.42
CA LYS A 227 -4.97 10.21 -19.96
C LYS A 227 -4.80 9.08 -18.95
N PHE A 228 -4.42 9.36 -17.70
CA PHE A 228 -4.23 8.32 -16.70
C PHE A 228 -5.59 7.94 -16.10
N LYS A 229 -6.07 6.74 -16.41
CA LYS A 229 -7.34 6.23 -15.89
C LYS A 229 -7.10 5.65 -14.50
N LEU A 230 -7.73 6.23 -13.48
CA LEU A 230 -7.95 5.54 -12.21
C LEU A 230 -8.97 4.43 -12.47
N LYS A 231 -8.51 3.19 -12.52
CA LYS A 231 -9.39 2.03 -12.69
C LYS A 231 -9.55 1.34 -11.34
N ASN A 232 -10.79 1.35 -10.83
CA ASN A 232 -11.26 0.56 -9.69
C ASN A 232 -10.34 0.61 -8.47
N LYS A 233 -9.90 1.82 -8.08
CA LYS A 233 -9.09 2.00 -6.89
C LYS A 233 -9.97 1.91 -5.65
N ILE A 234 -9.60 1.05 -4.72
CA ILE A 234 -10.33 0.85 -3.47
C ILE A 234 -9.74 1.80 -2.42
N PHE A 235 -10.63 2.45 -1.66
CA PHE A 235 -10.29 3.20 -0.46
C PHE A 235 -11.16 2.69 0.68
N ASP A 236 -10.56 1.96 1.61
CA ASP A 236 -11.26 1.35 2.74
C ASP A 236 -10.58 1.75 4.07
N PRO A 237 -11.34 2.27 5.05
CA PRO A 237 -10.77 2.68 6.34
C PRO A 237 -10.09 1.54 7.10
N LEU A 238 -10.43 0.28 6.82
CA LEU A 238 -9.72 -0.89 7.38
C LEU A 238 -8.24 -0.92 6.98
N TYR A 239 -7.89 -0.35 5.83
CA TYR A 239 -6.52 -0.23 5.30
C TYR A 239 -5.95 1.18 5.48
N TYR A 240 -6.48 1.95 6.44
CA TYR A 240 -6.11 3.34 6.69
C TYR A 240 -6.25 4.25 5.46
N GLN A 241 -7.25 3.97 4.63
CA GLN A 241 -7.60 4.73 3.43
C GLN A 241 -8.94 5.43 3.63
N TYR A 242 -8.95 6.73 3.40
CA TYR A 242 -10.08 7.60 3.70
C TYR A 242 -10.41 8.44 2.48
N SER A 243 -11.70 8.65 2.21
CA SER A 243 -12.16 9.42 1.05
C SER A 243 -13.16 10.48 1.49
N TYR A 244 -12.86 11.74 1.22
CA TYR A 244 -13.68 12.89 1.63
C TYR A 244 -14.15 13.65 0.39
N LEU A 245 -15.43 14.01 0.36
CA LEU A 245 -16.02 14.85 -0.67
C LEU A 245 -16.21 16.27 -0.14
N PHE A 246 -15.53 17.22 -0.75
CA PHE A 246 -15.75 18.65 -0.55
C PHE A 246 -16.69 19.19 -1.62
N ILE A 247 -17.66 20.00 -1.20
CA ILE A 247 -18.64 20.63 -2.09
C ILE A 247 -17.99 21.80 -2.83
N ALA A 248 -18.26 21.94 -4.13
CA ALA A 248 -17.81 23.09 -4.92
C ALA A 248 -18.66 24.34 -4.60
N ASP A 249 -18.28 25.05 -3.55
CA ASP A 249 -18.88 26.34 -3.15
C ASP A 249 -17.79 27.44 -3.00
N ASN A 250 -18.20 28.68 -2.73
CA ASN A 250 -17.29 29.82 -2.55
C ASN A 250 -16.30 29.63 -1.38
N SER A 251 -16.55 28.69 -0.48
CA SER A 251 -15.73 28.38 0.68
C SER A 251 -14.81 27.17 0.49
N LEU A 252 -14.85 26.49 -0.67
CA LEU A 252 -14.06 25.29 -0.96
C LEU A 252 -12.57 25.51 -0.65
N ARG A 253 -12.01 26.63 -1.11
CA ARG A 253 -10.60 26.99 -0.88
C ARG A 253 -10.26 27.04 0.61
N PHE A 254 -11.10 27.69 1.41
CA PHE A 254 -10.91 27.80 2.85
C PHE A 254 -11.05 26.44 3.55
N LYS A 255 -12.12 25.69 3.25
CA LYS A 255 -12.39 24.36 3.82
C LYS A 255 -11.24 23.39 3.54
N LEU A 256 -10.76 23.36 2.30
CA LEU A 256 -9.66 22.49 1.88
C LEU A 256 -8.33 22.89 2.53
N THR A 257 -8.04 24.19 2.62
CA THR A 257 -6.83 24.70 3.29
C THR A 257 -6.80 24.27 4.76
N ARG A 258 -7.91 24.49 5.48
CA ARG A 258 -8.05 24.09 6.89
C ARG A 258 -7.87 22.59 7.07
N PHE A 259 -8.53 21.78 6.22
CA PHE A 259 -8.41 20.32 6.28
C PHE A 259 -6.98 19.84 6.05
N LEU A 260 -6.31 20.35 5.01
CA LEU A 260 -4.95 19.92 4.68
C LEU A 260 -3.96 20.34 5.76
N LEU A 261 -4.09 21.55 6.34
CA LEU A 261 -3.25 21.96 7.46
C LEU A 261 -3.45 21.04 8.67
N ASP A 262 -4.70 20.77 9.08
CA ASP A 262 -5.00 19.84 10.18
C ASP A 262 -4.39 18.44 9.91
N LEU A 263 -4.47 17.97 8.66
CA LEU A 263 -3.93 16.68 8.24
C LEU A 263 -2.40 16.65 8.28
N PHE A 264 -1.74 17.69 7.77
CA PHE A 264 -0.29 17.78 7.70
C PHE A 264 0.35 17.96 9.07
N LEU A 265 -0.22 18.82 9.91
CA LEU A 265 0.27 19.07 11.26
C LEU A 265 0.03 17.87 12.17
N GLY A 266 -1.18 17.30 12.11
CA GLY A 266 -1.59 16.21 13.01
C GLY A 266 -1.09 14.85 12.55
N SER A 267 -1.60 14.35 11.42
CA SER A 267 -1.39 12.96 11.00
C SER A 267 -0.09 12.71 10.25
N LEU A 268 0.55 13.77 9.74
CA LEU A 268 1.81 13.69 8.98
C LEU A 268 2.97 14.39 9.69
N GLU A 269 2.72 14.97 10.87
CA GLU A 269 3.72 15.54 11.79
C GLU A 269 4.67 16.54 11.13
N LEU A 270 4.14 17.39 10.24
CA LEU A 270 4.89 18.50 9.68
C LEU A 270 4.88 19.70 10.62
N HIS A 271 5.92 20.52 10.56
CA HIS A 271 5.88 21.83 11.20
C HIS A 271 5.04 22.82 10.40
N THR A 272 4.49 23.84 11.05
CA THR A 272 3.64 24.87 10.40
C THR A 272 4.32 25.54 9.21
N TRP A 273 5.60 25.90 9.37
CA TRP A 273 6.41 26.52 8.32
C TRP A 273 6.68 25.60 7.10
N GLU A 274 6.47 24.29 7.23
CA GLU A 274 6.54 23.31 6.13
C GLU A 274 5.17 23.05 5.51
N ALA A 275 4.15 22.94 6.36
CA ALA A 275 2.79 22.62 5.97
C ALA A 275 2.15 23.77 5.18
N GLU A 276 2.28 25.02 5.63
CA GLU A 276 1.64 26.17 4.99
C GLU A 276 2.05 26.36 3.52
N PRO A 277 3.36 26.38 3.15
CA PRO A 277 3.76 26.50 1.76
C PRO A 277 3.32 25.32 0.89
N LEU A 278 3.35 24.10 1.45
CA LEU A 278 2.92 22.90 0.73
C LEU A 278 1.41 22.92 0.45
N VAL A 279 0.60 23.31 1.45
CA VAL A 279 -0.85 23.49 1.29
C VAL A 279 -1.13 24.57 0.26
N ALA A 280 -0.50 25.75 0.36
CA ALA A 280 -0.68 26.82 -0.61
C ALA A 280 -0.40 26.35 -2.04
N LYS A 281 0.63 25.52 -2.24
CA LYS A 281 0.94 24.95 -3.56
C LYS A 281 -0.09 23.93 -4.04
N ILE A 282 -0.59 23.08 -3.15
CA ILE A 282 -1.66 22.13 -3.46
C ILE A 282 -2.92 22.88 -3.90
N ILE A 283 -3.32 23.90 -3.14
CA ILE A 283 -4.47 24.75 -3.43
C ILE A 283 -4.30 25.41 -4.81
N GLN A 284 -3.15 26.04 -5.08
CA GLN A 284 -2.86 26.70 -6.36
C GLN A 284 -2.95 25.76 -7.57
N ARG A 285 -2.68 24.46 -7.38
CA ARG A 285 -2.65 23.49 -8.49
C ARG A 285 -3.98 22.81 -8.74
N VAL A 286 -4.89 22.81 -7.77
CA VAL A 286 -6.15 22.06 -7.82
C VAL A 286 -7.37 22.95 -8.00
N LEU A 287 -7.30 24.21 -7.54
CA LEU A 287 -8.33 25.25 -7.68
C LEU A 287 -7.79 26.39 -8.56
#